data_AF-A0A0F9EX93-F1
#
_entry.id   AF-A0A0F9EX93-F1
#
_cell.length_a   1.000
_cell.length_b   1.000
_cell.length_c   1.000
_cell.angle_alpha   90.00
_cell.angle_beta   90.00
_cell.angle_gamma   90.00
#
_symmetry.space_group_name_H-M   'P 1'
#
loop_
_entity.id
_entity.type
_entity.pdbx_description
1 polymer ?
#
loop_
_entity_poly.entity_id
_entity_poly.type
_entity_poly.pdbx_seq_one_letter_code
_entity_poly.pdbx_strand_id
1 'polypeptide(L)'
;VMLTGSVEVAPRAGLADAICDLVSTGATLEANGLMQGDTILESNACLIQNKDLQDTDKLALINKLMPRLRGVRQAKESKYIMLHAPKDKLDEICDILPGSGQPTVLALAGSDEYVALHMVSSETLFWETMEQLKALGANSILVMPIEKMME
;
A
#
# COMPACT_ATOMS: atom_id res chain seq x y z
N VAL A 1 36.54 10.46 -6.99
CA VAL A 1 37.02 10.24 -5.61
C VAL A 1 36.13 9.17 -4.98
N MET A 2 36.69 8.19 -4.29
CA MET A 2 35.87 7.23 -3.53
C MET A 2 35.73 7.75 -2.10
N LEU A 3 34.50 8.05 -1.68
CA LEU A 3 34.16 8.45 -0.32
C LEU A 3 33.39 7.31 0.33
N THR A 4 33.72 6.98 1.59
CA THR A 4 33.07 5.89 2.34
C THR A 4 31.90 6.37 3.20
N GLY A 5 31.54 7.65 3.12
CA GLY A 5 30.47 8.30 3.87
C GLY A 5 30.52 9.83 3.72
N SER A 6 29.46 10.53 4.14
CA SER A 6 29.31 11.99 4.03
C SER A 6 29.59 12.52 2.61
N VAL A 7 29.03 11.84 1.62
CA VAL A 7 29.23 12.17 0.20
C VAL A 7 28.72 13.58 -0.09
N GLU A 8 27.72 14.04 0.65
CA GLU A 8 27.07 15.34 0.55
C GLU A 8 27.99 16.53 0.82
N VAL A 9 29.13 16.30 1.48
CA VAL A 9 30.14 17.33 1.77
C VAL A 9 31.08 17.56 0.58
N ALA A 10 31.18 16.61 -0.35
CA ALA A 10 32.15 16.66 -1.44
C ALA A 10 32.06 17.94 -2.30
N PRO A 11 30.86 18.46 -2.65
CA PRO A 11 30.74 19.70 -3.40
C PRO A 11 31.26 20.91 -2.63
N ARG A 12 30.84 21.05 -1.36
CA ARG A 12 31.26 22.17 -0.51
C ARG A 12 32.74 22.15 -0.17
N ALA A 13 33.34 20.96 -0.08
CA ALA A 13 34.78 20.78 0.15
C ALA A 13 35.64 20.95 -1.12
N GLY A 14 35.03 21.18 -2.29
CA GLY A 14 35.75 21.31 -3.56
C GLY A 14 36.34 20.00 -4.07
N LEU A 15 35.80 18.85 -3.63
CA LEU A 15 36.28 17.52 -4.03
C LEU A 15 35.58 16.99 -5.28
N ALA A 16 34.39 17.49 -5.60
CA ALA A 16 33.59 17.13 -6.77
C ALA A 16 32.60 18.25 -7.12
N ASP A 17 32.16 18.35 -8.38
CA ASP A 17 31.14 19.33 -8.77
C ASP A 17 29.71 18.83 -8.48
N ALA A 18 29.52 17.52 -8.44
CA ALA A 18 28.25 16.86 -8.19
C ALA A 18 28.47 15.51 -7.49
N ILE A 19 27.39 14.96 -6.93
CA ILE A 19 27.39 13.66 -6.26
C ILE A 19 26.29 12.75 -6.82
N CYS A 20 26.47 11.45 -6.62
CA CYS A 20 25.46 10.44 -6.82
C CYS A 20 25.30 9.70 -5.49
N ASP A 21 24.13 9.80 -4.87
CA ASP A 21 23.87 9.23 -3.55
C ASP A 21 22.44 8.70 -3.44
N LEU A 22 22.19 7.89 -2.41
CA LEU A 22 20.87 7.37 -2.08
C LEU A 22 19.99 8.47 -1.47
N VAL A 23 18.81 8.68 -2.05
CA VAL A 23 17.85 9.68 -1.59
C VAL A 23 16.52 9.01 -1.24
N SER A 24 15.93 9.41 -0.12
CA SER A 24 14.57 9.00 0.27
C SER A 24 13.65 10.21 0.43
N THR A 25 13.81 11.01 1.50
CA THR A 25 13.00 12.22 1.71
C THR A 25 13.62 13.49 1.13
N GLY A 26 14.90 13.44 0.73
CA GLY A 26 15.65 14.61 0.25
C GLY A 26 16.23 15.51 1.34
N ALA A 27 15.88 15.30 2.61
CA ALA A 27 16.28 16.17 3.73
C ALA A 27 17.80 16.37 3.85
N THR A 28 18.59 15.31 3.60
CA THR A 28 20.06 15.39 3.68
C THR A 28 20.67 16.25 2.57
N LEU A 29 20.09 16.23 1.37
CA LEU A 29 20.53 17.08 0.27
C LEU A 29 20.26 18.55 0.58
N GLU A 30 19.04 18.86 1.02
CA GLU A 30 18.64 20.22 1.37
C GLU A 30 19.51 20.80 2.49
N ALA A 31 19.80 20.01 3.53
CA ALA A 31 20.68 20.41 4.63
C ALA A 31 22.12 20.76 4.18
N ASN A 32 22.55 20.24 3.03
CA ASN A 32 23.86 20.52 2.44
C ASN A 32 23.81 21.52 1.28
N GLY A 33 22.66 22.16 1.04
CA GLY A 33 22.47 23.12 -0.05
C GLY A 33 22.50 22.47 -1.44
N LEU A 34 22.19 21.18 -1.52
CA LEU A 34 22.13 20.42 -2.76
C LEU A 34 20.68 20.30 -3.22
N MET A 35 20.48 20.24 -4.53
CA MET A 35 19.20 19.94 -5.15
C MET A 35 19.24 18.56 -5.82
N GLN A 36 18.09 17.90 -5.86
CA GLN A 36 17.97 16.61 -6.55
C GLN A 36 18.12 16.83 -8.07
N GLY A 37 19.00 16.05 -8.68
CA GLY A 37 19.16 15.95 -10.13
C GLY A 37 18.36 14.78 -10.71
N ASP A 38 18.93 14.09 -11.69
CA ASP A 38 18.29 12.95 -12.34
C ASP A 38 18.35 11.67 -11.50
N THR A 39 17.25 10.92 -11.49
CA THR A 39 17.18 9.59 -10.88
C THR A 39 17.84 8.56 -11.78
N ILE A 40 18.88 7.89 -11.29
CA ILE A 40 19.57 6.82 -12.02
C ILE A 40 18.84 5.47 -11.86
N LEU A 41 18.38 5.18 -10.64
CA LEU A 41 17.72 3.92 -10.30
C LEU A 41 16.78 4.10 -9.10
N GLU A 42 15.57 3.57 -9.22
CA GLU A 42 14.70 3.36 -8.06
C GLU A 42 15.00 1.99 -7.43
N SER A 43 15.22 1.99 -6.11
CA SER A 43 15.60 0.79 -5.37
C SER A 43 14.56 0.44 -4.31
N ASN A 44 14.27 -0.85 -4.18
CA ASN A 44 13.37 -1.41 -3.20
C ASN A 44 13.95 -2.70 -2.61
N ALA A 45 13.54 -3.05 -1.40
CA ALA A 45 13.87 -4.35 -0.82
C ALA A 45 13.21 -5.48 -1.64
N CYS A 46 13.99 -6.50 -1.99
CA CYS A 46 13.50 -7.66 -2.74
C CYS A 46 13.95 -8.97 -2.08
N LEU A 47 13.16 -10.02 -2.28
CA LEU A 47 13.59 -11.38 -1.93
C LEU A 47 14.27 -11.99 -3.16
N ILE A 48 15.54 -12.37 -3.00
CA ILE A 48 16.35 -13.01 -4.04
C ILE A 48 16.60 -14.48 -3.70
N GLN A 49 16.60 -15.34 -4.73
CA GLN A 49 16.89 -16.77 -4.61
C GLN A 49 18.05 -17.13 -5.55
N ASN A 50 18.96 -17.99 -5.08
CA ASN A 50 19.97 -18.60 -5.93
C ASN A 50 19.29 -19.50 -6.98
N LYS A 51 19.59 -19.26 -8.27
CA LYS A 51 19.03 -20.00 -9.41
C LYS A 51 19.39 -21.49 -9.38
N ASP A 52 20.51 -21.85 -8.75
CA ASP A 52 21.00 -23.23 -8.67
C ASP A 52 20.63 -23.94 -7.36
N LEU A 53 19.71 -23.38 -6.56
CA LEU A 53 19.26 -24.00 -5.33
C LEU A 53 18.44 -25.28 -5.63
N GLN A 54 19.00 -26.44 -5.28
CA GLN A 54 18.34 -27.76 -5.46
C GLN A 54 17.86 -28.41 -4.15
N ASP A 55 18.15 -27.79 -3.00
CA ASP A 55 17.75 -28.31 -1.69
C ASP A 55 16.23 -28.23 -1.52
N THR A 56 15.59 -29.41 -1.46
CA THR A 56 14.13 -29.54 -1.44
C THR A 56 13.48 -28.93 -0.21
N ASP A 57 14.13 -29.01 0.95
CA ASP A 57 13.59 -28.47 2.20
C ASP A 57 13.61 -26.94 2.19
N LYS A 58 14.69 -26.36 1.64
CA LYS A 58 14.78 -24.90 1.44
C LYS A 58 13.78 -24.40 0.41
N LEU A 59 13.60 -25.12 -0.71
CA LEU A 59 12.60 -24.77 -1.71
C LEU A 59 11.18 -24.83 -1.14
N ALA A 60 10.86 -25.86 -0.34
CA ALA A 60 9.59 -25.97 0.36
C ALA A 60 9.37 -24.81 1.34
N LEU A 61 10.41 -24.40 2.08
CA LEU A 61 10.35 -23.25 2.98
C LEU A 61 10.11 -21.93 2.22
N ILE A 62 10.81 -21.72 1.10
CA ILE A 62 10.61 -20.54 0.25
C ILE A 62 9.16 -20.50 -0.26
N ASN A 63 8.67 -21.61 -0.81
CA ASN A 63 7.28 -21.72 -1.28
C ASN A 63 6.24 -21.50 -0.17
N LYS A 64 6.58 -21.82 1.08
CA LYS A 64 5.74 -21.53 2.25
C LYS A 64 5.83 -20.06 2.70
N LEU A 65 6.99 -19.43 2.55
CA LEU A 65 7.23 -18.05 2.95
C LEU A 65 6.64 -17.05 1.95
N MET A 66 6.73 -17.34 0.65
CA MET A 66 6.23 -16.49 -0.43
C MET A 66 4.77 -16.02 -0.25
N PRO A 67 3.78 -16.91 -0.04
CA PRO A 67 2.39 -16.46 0.17
C PRO A 67 2.23 -15.65 1.45
N ARG A 68 3.03 -15.89 2.50
CA ARG A 68 2.99 -15.12 3.75
C ARG A 68 3.49 -13.69 3.54
N LEU A 69 4.58 -13.52 2.80
CA LEU A 69 5.11 -12.19 2.48
C LEU A 69 4.14 -11.40 1.61
N ARG A 70 3.54 -12.05 0.60
CA ARG A 70 2.49 -11.44 -0.23
C ARG A 70 1.27 -11.05 0.61
N GLY A 71 0.77 -11.96 1.44
CA GLY A 71 -0.38 -11.72 2.31
C GLY A 71 -0.19 -10.59 3.31
N VAL A 72 1.01 -10.47 3.90
CA VAL A 72 1.34 -9.35 4.80
C VAL A 72 1.42 -8.02 4.03
N ARG A 73 2.03 -8.02 2.82
CA ARG A 73 2.11 -6.81 1.99
C ARG A 73 0.71 -6.34 1.57
N GLN A 74 -0.10 -7.26 1.05
CA GLN A 74 -1.46 -6.97 0.60
C GLN A 74 -2.34 -6.49 1.76
N ALA A 75 -2.26 -7.12 2.94
CA ALA A 75 -3.00 -6.70 4.13
C ALA A 75 -2.64 -5.27 4.58
N LYS A 76 -1.36 -4.88 4.47
CA LYS A 76 -0.90 -3.53 4.84
C LYS A 76 -1.52 -2.45 3.95
N GLU A 77 -1.67 -2.74 2.66
CA GLU A 77 -2.22 -1.84 1.65
C GLU A 77 -3.76 -1.88 1.61
N SER A 78 -4.36 -2.96 2.10
CA SER A 78 -5.81 -3.15 2.11
C SER A 78 -6.49 -2.62 3.38
N LYS A 79 -7.79 -2.34 3.28
CA LYS A 79 -8.67 -2.00 4.40
C LYS A 79 -9.94 -2.81 4.35
N TYR A 80 -10.43 -3.18 5.52
CA TYR A 80 -11.78 -3.73 5.65
C TYR A 80 -12.76 -2.59 5.84
N ILE A 81 -13.79 -2.54 5.01
CA ILE A 81 -14.81 -1.49 5.02
C ILE A 81 -16.15 -2.13 5.35
N MET A 82 -16.83 -1.56 6.34
CA MET A 82 -18.22 -1.85 6.66
C MET A 82 -19.01 -0.56 6.53
N LEU A 83 -20.18 -0.61 5.89
CA LEU A 83 -21.11 0.50 5.89
C LEU A 83 -22.55 -0.01 5.79
N HIS A 84 -23.51 0.85 6.14
CA HIS A 84 -24.90 0.64 5.77
C HIS A 84 -25.19 1.39 4.47
N ALA A 85 -25.77 0.69 3.50
CA ALA A 85 -26.07 1.21 2.17
C ALA A 85 -27.58 1.07 1.87
N PRO A 86 -28.21 2.06 1.20
CA PRO A 86 -29.52 1.88 0.59
C PRO A 86 -29.49 0.77 -0.47
N LYS A 87 -30.50 -0.10 -0.49
CA LYS A 87 -30.56 -1.25 -1.42
C LYS A 87 -30.59 -0.83 -2.88
N ASP A 88 -31.22 0.29 -3.19
CA ASP A 88 -31.35 0.85 -4.53
C ASP A 88 -30.06 1.53 -5.04
N LYS A 89 -29.09 1.75 -4.16
CA LYS A 89 -27.81 2.41 -4.45
C LYS A 89 -26.59 1.48 -4.35
N LEU A 90 -26.81 0.17 -4.21
CA LEU A 90 -25.72 -0.79 -4.03
C LEU A 90 -24.73 -0.78 -5.18
N ASP A 91 -25.19 -0.79 -6.43
CA ASP A 91 -24.31 -0.84 -7.60
C ASP A 91 -23.42 0.43 -7.66
N GLU A 92 -24.02 1.62 -7.50
CA GLU A 92 -23.30 2.91 -7.45
C GLU A 92 -22.26 2.95 -6.31
N ILE A 93 -22.61 2.39 -5.14
CA ILE A 93 -21.71 2.31 -3.98
C ILE A 93 -20.55 1.33 -4.25
N CYS A 94 -20.82 0.21 -4.91
CA CYS A 94 -19.79 -0.78 -5.26
C CYS A 94 -18.81 -0.23 -6.30
N ASP A 95 -19.28 0.57 -7.25
CA ASP A 95 -18.43 1.20 -8.27
C ASP A 95 -17.44 2.20 -7.68
N ILE A 96 -17.81 2.87 -6.58
CA ILE A 96 -16.97 3.86 -5.89
C ILE A 96 -15.91 3.19 -5.00
N LEU A 97 -16.16 1.98 -4.51
CA LEU A 97 -15.28 1.30 -3.59
C LEU A 97 -14.28 0.40 -4.35
N PRO A 98 -12.98 0.75 -4.41
CA PRO A 98 -11.98 -0.05 -5.10
C PRO A 98 -11.68 -1.33 -4.32
N GLY A 99 -12.34 -2.44 -4.66
CA GLY A 99 -12.25 -3.69 -3.90
C GLY A 99 -11.81 -4.90 -4.72
N SER A 100 -11.21 -5.87 -4.03
CA SER A 100 -11.03 -7.22 -4.57
C SER A 100 -12.24 -8.09 -4.23
N GLY A 101 -12.97 -8.53 -5.26
CA GLY A 101 -14.08 -9.48 -5.13
C GLY A 101 -15.46 -8.85 -4.97
N GLN A 102 -16.47 -9.71 -4.78
CA GLN A 102 -17.86 -9.28 -4.60
C GLN A 102 -18.09 -8.85 -3.14
N PRO A 103 -18.86 -7.77 -2.90
CA PRO A 103 -19.21 -7.34 -1.56
C PRO A 103 -20.06 -8.41 -0.86
N THR A 104 -19.88 -8.54 0.45
CA THR A 104 -20.82 -9.32 1.27
C THR A 104 -21.94 -8.40 1.71
N VAL A 105 -23.18 -8.78 1.39
CA VAL A 105 -24.38 -8.00 1.70
C VAL A 105 -25.21 -8.74 2.74
N LEU A 106 -25.49 -8.07 3.86
CA LEU A 106 -26.27 -8.61 4.99
C LEU A 106 -27.53 -7.78 5.18
N ALA A 107 -28.66 -8.47 5.42
CA ALA A 107 -29.91 -7.80 5.79
C ALA A 107 -29.79 -7.18 7.19
N LEU A 108 -30.26 -5.94 7.35
CA LEU A 108 -30.31 -5.27 8.64
C LEU A 108 -31.61 -5.60 9.37
N ALA A 109 -31.51 -5.84 10.68
CA ALA A 109 -32.70 -6.04 11.50
C ALA A 109 -33.53 -4.75 11.58
N GLY A 110 -34.81 -4.82 11.19
CA GLY A 110 -35.73 -3.68 11.27
C GLY A 110 -35.58 -2.65 10.14
N SER A 111 -34.88 -2.97 9.06
CA SER A 111 -34.84 -2.14 7.86
C SER A 111 -34.93 -2.98 6.59
N ASP A 112 -35.94 -2.69 5.77
CA ASP A 112 -36.06 -3.27 4.42
C ASP A 112 -35.40 -2.41 3.35
N GLU A 113 -35.02 -1.17 3.68
CA GLU A 113 -34.43 -0.22 2.74
C GLU A 113 -32.89 -0.24 2.76
N TYR A 114 -32.29 -0.63 3.89
CA TYR A 114 -30.85 -0.65 4.06
C TYR A 114 -30.29 -2.07 4.21
N VAL A 115 -29.03 -2.23 3.85
CA VAL A 115 -28.23 -3.44 4.07
C VAL A 115 -26.87 -3.07 4.66
N ALA A 116 -26.25 -3.99 5.39
CA ALA A 116 -24.84 -3.87 5.72
C ALA A 116 -24.00 -4.42 4.57
N LEU A 117 -23.09 -3.60 4.06
CA LEU A 117 -22.12 -3.97 3.05
C LEU A 117 -20.75 -4.11 3.70
N HIS A 118 -20.14 -5.27 3.51
CA HIS A 118 -18.79 -5.59 3.98
C HIS A 118 -17.90 -5.87 2.77
N MET A 119 -16.72 -5.25 2.73
CA MET A 119 -15.76 -5.50 1.66
C MET A 119 -14.30 -5.23 2.05
N VAL A 120 -13.39 -5.78 1.26
CA VAL A 120 -11.96 -5.47 1.33
C VAL A 120 -11.63 -4.51 0.18
N SER A 121 -11.13 -3.33 0.54
CA SER A 121 -10.57 -2.37 -0.40
C SER A 121 -9.08 -2.60 -0.54
N SER A 122 -8.57 -2.70 -1.77
CA SER A 122 -7.13 -2.88 -2.06
C SER A 122 -6.32 -1.59 -1.89
N GLU A 123 -7.00 -0.46 -1.76
CA GLU A 123 -6.40 0.86 -1.59
C GLU A 123 -6.91 1.54 -0.31
N THR A 124 -6.18 2.59 0.09
CA THR A 124 -6.60 3.43 1.21
C THR A 124 -7.83 4.23 0.81
N LEU A 125 -8.92 4.09 1.57
CA LEU A 125 -10.11 4.89 1.36
C LEU A 125 -9.82 6.36 1.69
N PHE A 126 -9.93 7.24 0.69
CA PHE A 126 -9.72 8.67 0.88
C PHE A 126 -10.96 9.34 1.48
N TRP A 127 -10.76 10.52 2.08
CA TRP A 127 -11.85 11.33 2.62
C TRP A 127 -12.90 11.66 1.53
N GLU A 128 -12.45 11.95 0.32
CA GLU A 128 -13.32 12.22 -0.84
C GLU A 128 -14.25 11.02 -1.13
N THR A 129 -13.74 9.80 -1.05
CA THR A 129 -14.54 8.59 -1.24
C THR A 129 -15.60 8.43 -0.15
N MET A 130 -15.26 8.73 1.11
CA MET A 130 -16.24 8.70 2.21
C MET A 130 -17.35 9.75 2.04
N GLU A 131 -17.00 10.93 1.53
CA GLU A 131 -17.98 11.99 1.22
C GLU A 131 -18.93 11.57 0.09
N GLN A 132 -18.42 10.95 -0.97
CA GLN A 132 -19.22 10.41 -2.06
C GLN A 132 -20.19 9.32 -1.58
N LEU A 133 -19.72 8.37 -0.76
CA LEU A 133 -20.56 7.34 -0.17
C LEU A 133 -21.69 7.96 0.66
N LYS A 134 -21.38 8.98 1.47
CA LYS A 134 -22.38 9.69 2.27
C LYS A 134 -23.39 10.44 1.40
N ALA A 135 -22.97 11.02 0.29
CA ALA A 135 -23.86 11.68 -0.67
C ALA A 135 -24.84 10.68 -1.33
N LEU A 136 -24.45 9.41 -1.48
CA LEU A 136 -25.31 8.32 -1.93
C LEU A 136 -26.20 7.72 -0.83
N GLY A 137 -26.19 8.28 0.38
CA GLY A 137 -27.01 7.83 1.50
C GLY A 137 -26.36 6.72 2.34
N ALA A 138 -25.09 6.38 2.11
CA ALA A 138 -24.38 5.48 3.00
C ALA A 138 -24.19 6.10 4.40
N ASN A 139 -24.29 5.26 5.43
CA ASN A 139 -24.06 5.67 6.81
C ASN A 139 -23.30 4.59 7.58
N SER A 140 -22.93 4.88 8.83
CA SER A 140 -22.22 3.93 9.72
C SER A 140 -20.95 3.36 9.08
N ILE A 141 -20.23 4.19 8.31
CA ILE A 141 -19.02 3.79 7.59
C ILE A 141 -17.88 3.58 8.59
N LEU A 142 -17.30 2.38 8.57
CA LEU A 142 -16.17 1.97 9.40
C LEU A 142 -15.05 1.44 8.50
N VAL A 143 -13.84 1.88 8.79
CA VAL A 143 -12.62 1.43 8.09
C VAL A 143 -11.69 0.80 9.12
N MET A 144 -11.37 -0.48 8.93
CA MET A 144 -10.54 -1.26 9.85
C MET A 144 -9.25 -1.73 9.17
N PRO A 145 -8.11 -1.75 9.88
CA PRO A 145 -6.88 -2.33 9.36
C PRO A 145 -7.01 -3.84 9.26
N ILE A 146 -6.33 -4.42 8.26
CA ILE A 146 -6.20 -5.88 8.11
C ILE A 146 -4.77 -6.25 8.52
N GLU A 147 -4.61 -7.19 9.46
CA GLU A 147 -3.29 -7.61 9.92
C GLU A 147 -2.61 -8.56 8.93
N LYS A 148 -3.39 -9.54 8.42
CA LYS A 148 -2.93 -10.59 7.52
C LYS A 148 -4.08 -10.98 6.61
N MET A 149 -3.75 -11.24 5.35
CA MET A 149 -4.67 -11.77 4.36
C MET A 149 -4.03 -12.98 3.68
N MET A 150 -4.84 -13.93 3.27
CA MET A 150 -4.40 -15.10 2.51
C MET A 150 -5.45 -15.37 1.45
N GLU A 151 -5.01 -15.36 0.19
CA GLU A 151 -5.76 -15.80 -0.98
C GLU A 151 -5.23 -17.16 -1.45
#